data_AF-A0A3D4GWE3-F1
#
_entry.id   AF-A0A3D4GWE3-F1
#
_cell.length_a   1.000
_cell.length_b   1.000
_cell.length_c   1.000
_cell.angle_alpha   90.00
_cell.angle_beta   90.00
_cell.angle_gamma   90.00
#
_symmetry.space_group_name_H-M   'P 1'
#
loop_
_entity.id
_entity.type
_entity.pdbx_description
1 polymer ?
#
loop_
_entity_poly.entity_id
_entity_poly.type
_entity_poly.pdbx_seq_one_letter_code
_entity_poly.pdbx_strand_id
1 'polypeptide(L)'
;MPIMELISFARSGDQEAFTSLMRSHEGGIQSFCRRFTKKPDDAEDLVLETFVEAYLKLNQLRNSEAIAHWLRSIARNLCRSWYRKQRMGSPSFSSDP
;
A
#
# COMPACT_ATOMS: atom_id res chain seq x y z
N MET A 1 -22.94 -1.07 -1.83
CA MET A 1 -22.56 -1.81 -0.61
C MET A 1 -21.76 -0.88 0.29
N PRO A 2 -22.15 -0.68 1.56
CA PRO A 2 -21.39 0.09 2.53
C PRO A 2 -19.97 -0.47 2.74
N ILE A 3 -19.00 0.39 3.08
CA ILE A 3 -17.60 0.00 3.34
C ILE A 3 -17.50 -1.13 4.38
N MET A 4 -18.34 -1.08 5.41
CA MET A 4 -18.37 -2.09 6.47
C MET A 4 -18.76 -3.48 5.96
N GLU A 5 -19.74 -3.54 5.05
CA GLU A 5 -20.15 -4.80 4.41
C GLU A 5 -19.05 -5.32 3.47
N LEU A 6 -18.42 -4.43 2.69
CA LEU A 6 -17.28 -4.79 1.83
C LEU A 6 -16.14 -5.41 2.64
N ILE A 7 -15.82 -4.84 3.81
CA ILE A 7 -14.79 -5.40 4.70
C ILE A 7 -15.18 -6.80 5.19
N SER A 8 -16.44 -7.01 5.56
CA SER A 8 -16.94 -8.31 6.01
C SER A 8 -16.81 -9.38 4.92
N PHE A 9 -17.29 -9.09 3.71
CA PHE A 9 -17.20 -10.03 2.58
C PHE A 9 -15.76 -10.26 2.13
N ALA A 10 -14.94 -9.21 2.09
CA ALA A 10 -13.53 -9.34 1.74
C ALA A 10 -12.79 -10.26 2.73
N ARG A 11 -13.15 -10.23 4.03
CA ARG A 11 -12.60 -11.18 5.02
C ARG A 11 -13.04 -12.61 4.82
N SER A 12 -14.25 -12.83 4.29
CA SER A 12 -14.72 -14.18 3.92
C SER A 12 -14.16 -14.68 2.59
N GLY A 13 -13.28 -13.93 1.94
CA GLY A 13 -12.62 -14.32 0.69
C GLY A 13 -13.30 -13.79 -0.58
N ASP A 14 -14.29 -12.91 -0.46
CA ASP A 14 -14.91 -12.27 -1.61
C ASP A 14 -13.94 -11.28 -2.28
N GLN A 15 -13.44 -11.66 -3.45
CA GLN A 15 -12.49 -10.87 -4.21
C GLN A 15 -13.11 -9.59 -4.76
N GLU A 16 -14.37 -9.60 -5.18
CA GLU A 16 -15.05 -8.41 -5.72
C GLU A 16 -15.28 -7.37 -4.63
N ALA A 17 -15.63 -7.82 -3.42
CA ALA A 17 -15.74 -6.96 -2.25
C ALA A 17 -14.39 -6.32 -1.91
N PHE A 18 -13.30 -7.10 -1.97
CA PHE A 18 -11.95 -6.57 -1.75
C PHE A 18 -11.55 -5.56 -2.82
N THR A 19 -11.76 -5.87 -4.10
CA THR A 19 -11.47 -4.94 -5.21
C THR A 19 -12.24 -3.63 -5.07
N SER A 20 -13.52 -3.70 -4.72
CA SER A 20 -14.37 -2.53 -4.51
C SER A 20 -13.91 -1.68 -3.32
N LEU A 21 -13.49 -2.34 -2.24
CA LEU A 21 -12.89 -1.67 -1.08
C LEU A 21 -11.58 -0.96 -1.45
N MET A 22 -10.68 -1.63 -2.18
CA MET A 22 -9.39 -1.04 -2.58
C MET A 22 -9.56 0.13 -3.55
N ARG A 23 -10.44 0.01 -4.55
CA ARG A 23 -10.78 1.11 -5.49
C ARG A 23 -11.22 2.37 -4.76
N SER A 24 -11.98 2.23 -3.67
CA SER A 24 -12.44 3.37 -2.87
C SER A 24 -11.29 4.10 -2.14
N HIS A 25 -10.14 3.45 -1.95
CA HIS A 25 -8.98 4.01 -1.26
C HIS A 25 -7.78 4.32 -2.18
N GLU A 26 -7.80 3.83 -3.42
CA GLU A 26 -6.72 3.91 -4.40
C GLU A 26 -6.18 5.33 -4.59
N GLY A 27 -7.04 6.31 -4.91
CA GLY A 27 -6.57 7.69 -5.13
C GLY A 27 -5.85 8.29 -3.91
N GLY A 28 -6.30 7.93 -2.70
CA GLY A 28 -5.68 8.39 -1.45
C GLY A 28 -4.33 7.72 -1.17
N ILE A 29 -4.19 6.44 -1.48
CA ILE A 29 -2.93 5.70 -1.34
C ILE A 29 -1.94 6.11 -2.45
N GLN A 30 -2.40 6.26 -3.68
CA GLN A 30 -1.57 6.74 -4.79
C GLN A 30 -1.01 8.14 -4.50
N SER A 31 -1.87 9.07 -4.04
CA SER A 31 -1.44 10.41 -3.62
C SER A 31 -0.44 10.39 -2.47
N PHE A 32 -0.52 9.39 -1.58
CA PHE A 32 0.44 9.21 -0.50
C PHE A 32 1.78 8.67 -1.03
N CYS A 33 1.77 7.60 -1.83
CA CYS A 33 2.97 6.97 -2.40
C CYS A 33 3.76 7.93 -3.30
N ARG A 34 3.08 8.75 -4.10
CA ARG A 34 3.69 9.80 -4.95
C ARG A 34 4.54 10.82 -4.18
N ARG A 35 4.36 10.96 -2.87
CA ARG A 35 5.19 11.85 -2.02
C ARG A 35 6.55 11.24 -1.70
N PHE A 36 6.71 9.93 -1.88
CA PHE A 36 7.94 9.20 -1.57
C PHE A 36 8.72 8.83 -2.83
N THR A 37 8.04 8.67 -3.96
CA THR A 37 8.64 8.25 -5.22
C THR A 37 8.95 9.44 -6.14
N LYS A 38 9.88 9.22 -7.09
CA LYS A 38 10.22 10.22 -8.12
C LYS A 38 9.49 9.97 -9.42
N LYS A 39 9.16 8.72 -9.74
CA LYS A 39 8.44 8.34 -10.95
C LYS A 39 7.00 7.94 -10.63
N PRO A 40 6.06 8.16 -11.56
CA PRO A 40 4.68 7.67 -11.44
C PRO A 40 4.62 6.15 -11.27
N ASP A 41 5.37 5.39 -12.07
CA ASP A 41 5.36 3.93 -12.08
C ASP A 41 5.75 3.34 -10.72
N ASP A 42 6.79 3.90 -10.07
CA ASP A 42 7.19 3.50 -8.72
C ASP A 42 6.05 3.68 -7.69
N ALA A 43 5.22 4.72 -7.87
CA ALA A 43 4.07 4.95 -6.97
C ALA A 43 2.96 3.92 -7.22
N GLU A 44 2.73 3.54 -8.48
CA GLU A 44 1.74 2.54 -8.86
C GLU A 44 2.14 1.16 -8.33
N ASP A 45 3.42 0.79 -8.46
CA ASP A 45 3.96 -0.44 -7.87
C ASP A 45 3.73 -0.49 -6.35
N LEU A 46 4.02 0.62 -5.64
CA LEU A 46 3.79 0.70 -4.19
C LEU A 46 2.31 0.64 -3.81
N VAL A 47 1.41 1.15 -4.65
CA VAL A 47 -0.05 1.04 -4.43
C VAL A 47 -0.47 -0.43 -4.53
N LEU A 48 -0.02 -1.12 -5.58
CA LEU A 48 -0.32 -2.53 -5.78
C LEU A 48 0.25 -3.38 -4.64
N GLU A 49 1.51 -3.16 -4.26
CA GLU A 49 2.15 -3.85 -3.13
C GLU A 49 1.42 -3.56 -1.81
N THR A 50 0.93 -2.33 -1.60
CA THR A 50 0.08 -1.98 -0.45
C THR A 50 -1.20 -2.81 -0.43
N PHE A 51 -1.84 -3.00 -1.58
CA PHE A 51 -3.09 -3.76 -1.68
C PHE A 51 -2.86 -5.27 -1.51
N VAL A 52 -1.76 -5.82 -2.03
CA VAL A 52 -1.38 -7.22 -1.76
C VAL A 52 -1.16 -7.43 -0.26
N GLU A 53 -0.38 -6.56 0.38
CA GLU A 53 -0.14 -6.62 1.83
C GLU A 53 -1.44 -6.42 2.64
N ALA A 54 -2.32 -5.54 2.18
CA ALA A 54 -3.63 -5.34 2.80
C ALA A 54 -4.52 -6.58 2.68
N TYR A 55 -4.52 -7.26 1.53
CA TYR A 55 -5.26 -8.51 1.34
C TYR A 55 -4.82 -9.58 2.35
N LEU A 56 -3.50 -9.79 2.45
CA LEU A 56 -2.91 -10.79 3.36
C LEU A 56 -3.16 -10.47 4.84
N LYS A 57 -3.29 -9.19 5.18
CA LYS A 57 -3.42 -8.72 6.57
C LYS A 57 -4.83 -8.26 6.93
N LEU A 58 -5.82 -8.37 6.05
CA LEU A 58 -7.16 -7.80 6.27
C LEU A 58 -7.82 -8.31 7.55
N ASN A 59 -7.55 -9.56 7.93
CA ASN A 59 -8.02 -10.17 9.18
C ASN A 59 -7.40 -9.53 10.45
N GLN A 60 -6.33 -8.76 10.31
CA GLN A 60 -5.68 -8.03 11.42
C GLN A 60 -6.29 -6.64 11.63
N LEU A 61 -7.14 -6.15 10.73
CA LEU A 61 -7.85 -4.89 10.91
C LEU A 61 -8.83 -5.01 12.08
N ARG A 62 -8.54 -4.38 13.21
CA ARG A 62 -9.39 -4.50 14.42
C ARG A 62 -10.63 -3.61 14.37
N ASN A 63 -10.48 -2.39 13.86
CA ASN A 63 -11.56 -1.43 13.70
C ASN A 63 -11.74 -1.12 12.21
N SER A 64 -12.88 -1.53 11.66
CA SER A 64 -13.23 -1.32 10.25
C SER A 64 -13.37 0.17 9.89
N GLU A 65 -13.76 1.03 10.83
CA GLU A 65 -13.81 2.49 10.60
C GLU A 65 -12.41 3.08 10.40
N ALA A 66 -11.37 2.40 10.90
CA ALA A 66 -9.98 2.83 10.77
C ALA A 66 -9.30 2.33 9.47
N ILE A 67 -10.04 1.73 8.53
CA ILE A 67 -9.48 1.13 7.30
C ILE A 67 -8.55 2.09 6.55
N ALA A 68 -8.94 3.36 6.39
CA ALA A 68 -8.13 4.34 5.68
C ALA A 68 -6.79 4.62 6.40
N HIS A 69 -6.80 4.72 7.72
CA HIS A 69 -5.58 4.90 8.51
C HIS A 69 -4.70 3.65 8.48
N TRP A 70 -5.32 2.48 8.58
CA TRP A 70 -4.64 1.19 8.53
C TRP A 70 -3.96 0.97 7.17
N LEU A 71 -4.63 1.21 6.05
CA LEU A 71 -4.02 1.14 4.71
C LEU A 71 -2.84 2.11 4.56
N ARG A 72 -2.99 3.34 5.06
CA ARG A 72 -1.88 4.31 5.07
C ARG A 72 -0.69 3.84 5.91
N SER A 73 -0.92 3.07 6.98
CA SER A 73 0.16 2.50 7.78
C SER A 73 0.98 1.45 7.01
N ILE A 74 0.30 0.60 6.23
CA ILE A 74 0.94 -0.37 5.34
C ILE A 74 1.75 0.36 4.26
N ALA A 75 1.10 1.30 3.56
CA ALA A 75 1.74 2.11 2.53
C ALA A 75 2.98 2.85 3.05
N ARG A 76 2.90 3.43 4.26
CA ARG A 76 4.04 4.11 4.90
C ARG A 76 5.22 3.17 5.11
N ASN A 77 4.98 1.95 5.57
CA ASN A 77 6.03 0.97 5.81
C ASN A 77 6.71 0.55 4.50
N LEU A 78 5.93 0.30 3.46
CA LEU A 78 6.43 -0.03 2.12
C LEU A 78 7.23 1.14 1.51
N CYS A 79 6.68 2.36 1.54
CA CYS A 79 7.37 3.56 1.06
C CYS A 79 8.70 3.79 1.78
N ARG A 80 8.76 3.60 3.11
CA ARG A 80 10.02 3.70 3.89
C ARG A 80 11.02 2.61 3.50
N SER A 81 10.55 1.40 3.22
CA SER A 81 11.39 0.30 2.76
C SER A 81 11.97 0.59 1.37
N TRP A 82 11.12 0.99 0.43
CA TRP A 82 11.48 1.40 -0.93
C TRP A 82 12.49 2.55 -0.92
N TYR A 83 12.24 3.61 -0.14
CA TYR A 83 13.13 4.76 -0.05
C TYR A 83 14.52 4.39 0.49
N ARG A 84 14.59 3.50 1.49
CA ARG A 84 15.88 2.99 2.00
C ARG A 84 16.62 2.22 0.92
N LYS A 85 15.97 1.31 0.20
CA LYS A 85 16.58 0.56 -0.91
C LYS A 85 17.11 1.49 -2.00
N GLN A 86 16.35 2.52 -2.37
CA GLN A 86 16.76 3.48 -3.39
C GLN A 86 18.00 4.29 -3.00
N ARG A 87 18.18 4.60 -1.69
CA ARG A 87 19.38 5.27 -1.18
C ARG A 87 20.60 4.36 -1.10
N MET A 88 20.40 3.07 -0.84
CA MET A 88 21.49 2.08 -0.82
C MET A 88 21.92 1.66 -2.24
N GLY A 89 21.08 1.91 -3.25
CA GLY A 89 21.33 1.64 -4.67
C GLY A 89 22.34 2.57 -5.37
N SER A 90 23.14 3.32 -4.63
CA SER A 90 24.39 3.88 -5.14
C SER A 90 25.56 3.21 -4.39
N PRO A 91 25.99 2.01 -4.80
CA PRO A 91 27.35 1.60 -4.50
C PRO A 91 28.24 2.56 -5.28
N SER A 92 28.78 3.56 -4.58
CA SER A 92 29.99 4.23 -4.99
C SER A 92 31.07 3.16 -5.05
N PHE A 93 31.21 2.52 -6.20
CA PHE A 93 32.48 1.91 -6.61
C PHE A 93 33.45 3.07 -6.90
N SER A 94 33.82 3.81 -5.86
CA SER A 94 35.03 4.62 -5.84
C SER A 94 36.16 3.64 -5.49
N SER A 95 36.65 2.95 -6.50
CA SER A 95 38.00 2.43 -6.50
C SER A 95 38.82 3.45 -7.27
N ASP A 96 39.33 4.43 -6.53
CA ASP A 96 40.41 5.32 -6.96
C ASP A 96 41.70 4.49 -7.26
N PRO A 97 42.67 5.08 -7.99
CA PRO A 97 43.33 4.50 -9.16
C PRO A 97 44.33 3.36 -8.93
#